data_AF-A0A2E5MX33-F1
#
_entry.id   AF-A0A2E5MX33-F1
#
_cell.length_a   1.000
_cell.length_b   1.000
_cell.length_c   1.000
_cell.angle_alpha   90.00
_cell.angle_beta   90.00
_cell.angle_gamma   90.00
#
_symmetry.space_group_name_H-M   'P 1'
#
loop_
_entity.id
_entity.type
_entity.pdbx_description
1 polymer ?
#
loop_
_entity_poly.entity_id
_entity_poly.type
_entity_poly.pdbx_seq_one_letter_code
_entity_poly.pdbx_strand_id
1 'polypeptide(L)'
;MTWNCKKTWIVASKNTLWCLLGCSIGDFGTIAYFQFMGIIWPVFAIMILAMANGLITSILLETFILSKQMGLRNAFKTATGMSFISMVAMETAMNLTDVIFTGGAVLTWWVIPIMLIVGFVTPLPYNYWRLQVLGKSCH
;
A
#
# COMPACT_ATOMS: atom_id res chain seq x y z
N MET A 1 23.18 -9.95 -9.14
CA MET A 1 21.72 -9.72 -9.27
C MET A 1 21.49 -8.84 -10.49
N THR A 2 20.73 -9.33 -11.47
CA THR A 2 20.38 -8.55 -12.66
C THR A 2 18.99 -7.93 -12.47
N TRP A 3 18.90 -6.60 -12.52
CA TRP A 3 17.63 -5.85 -12.42
C TRP A 3 16.89 -5.74 -13.77
N ASN A 4 17.31 -6.55 -14.76
CA ASN A 4 16.90 -6.43 -16.15
C ASN A 4 15.69 -7.30 -16.51
N CYS A 5 15.14 -8.09 -15.58
CA CYS A 5 14.04 -8.99 -15.90
C CYS A 5 12.71 -8.22 -15.99
N LYS A 6 12.29 -7.91 -17.23
CA LYS A 6 11.05 -7.19 -17.51
C LYS A 6 9.81 -7.92 -16.98
N LYS A 7 9.77 -9.26 -17.05
CA LYS A 7 8.64 -10.06 -16.52
C LYS A 7 8.48 -9.87 -15.01
N THR A 8 9.58 -9.89 -14.25
CA THR A 8 9.55 -9.66 -12.80
C THR A 8 9.05 -8.27 -12.45
N TRP A 9 9.51 -7.24 -13.17
CA TRP A 9 9.02 -5.87 -12.97
C TRP A 9 7.51 -5.76 -13.20
N ILE A 10 6.98 -6.39 -14.26
CA ILE A 10 5.53 -6.37 -14.53
C ILE A 10 4.74 -7.03 -13.39
N VAL A 11 5.21 -8.17 -12.87
CA VAL A 11 4.53 -8.87 -11.76
C VAL A 11 4.65 -8.06 -10.47
N ALA A 12 5.83 -7.52 -10.16
CA ALA A 12 6.05 -6.66 -9.00
C ALA A 12 5.15 -5.41 -9.03
N SER A 13 5.07 -4.74 -10.18
CA SER A 13 4.24 -3.56 -10.37
C SER A 13 2.76 -3.87 -10.20
N LYS A 14 2.26 -4.98 -10.75
CA LYS A 14 0.85 -5.37 -10.57
C LYS A 14 0.51 -5.64 -9.11
N ASN A 15 1.35 -6.38 -8.39
CA ASN A 15 1.13 -6.67 -6.97
C ASN A 15 1.16 -5.38 -6.14
N THR A 16 2.14 -4.51 -6.42
CA THR A 16 2.27 -3.21 -5.74
C THR A 16 1.06 -2.32 -6.02
N LEU A 17 0.52 -2.33 -7.24
CA LEU A 17 -0.64 -1.54 -7.62
C LEU A 17 -1.93 -2.02 -6.92
N TRP A 18 -2.11 -3.34 -6.78
CA TRP A 18 -3.23 -3.89 -6.00
C TRP A 18 -3.16 -3.51 -4.53
N CYS A 19 -1.96 -3.62 -3.96
CA CYS A 19 -1.68 -3.20 -2.59
C CYS A 19 -1.96 -1.69 -2.41
N LEU A 20 -1.47 -0.85 -3.33
CA LEU A 20 -1.70 0.60 -3.33
C LEU A 20 -3.18 0.95 -3.39
N LEU A 21 -3.93 0.30 -4.29
CA LEU A 21 -5.38 0.50 -4.38
C LEU A 21 -6.07 0.17 -3.04
N GLY A 22 -5.75 -0.98 -2.44
CA GLY A 22 -6.33 -1.39 -1.17
C GLY A 22 -6.00 -0.42 -0.03
N CYS A 23 -4.72 -0.05 0.09
CA CYS A 23 -4.19 0.91 1.06
C CYS A 23 -4.86 2.29 0.92
N SER A 24 -4.86 2.84 -0.28
CA SER A 24 -5.43 4.17 -0.57
C SER A 24 -6.91 4.28 -0.24
N ILE A 25 -7.69 3.20 -0.43
CA ILE A 25 -9.13 3.20 -0.08
C ILE A 25 -9.32 3.40 1.43
N GLY A 26 -8.54 2.71 2.26
CA GLY A 26 -8.63 2.82 3.72
C GLY A 26 -8.05 4.14 4.23
N ASP A 27 -6.91 4.54 3.70
CA ASP A 27 -6.22 5.79 4.06
C ASP A 27 -7.10 7.01 3.72
N PHE A 28 -7.58 7.10 2.47
CA PHE A 28 -8.43 8.21 2.03
C PHE A 28 -9.78 8.19 2.72
N GLY A 29 -10.37 7.01 2.93
CA GLY A 29 -11.63 6.88 3.66
C GLY A 29 -11.52 7.43 5.08
N THR A 30 -10.41 7.15 5.76
CA THR A 30 -10.16 7.63 7.12
C THR A 30 -9.93 9.14 7.13
N ILE A 31 -9.00 9.65 6.33
CA ILE A 31 -8.67 11.07 6.28
C ILE A 31 -9.89 11.90 5.84
N ALA A 32 -10.60 11.47 4.80
CA ALA A 32 -11.80 12.13 4.32
C ALA A 32 -12.91 12.15 5.38
N TYR A 33 -13.10 11.05 6.14
CA TYR A 33 -14.08 11.01 7.22
C TYR A 33 -13.81 12.09 8.28
N PHE A 34 -12.57 12.19 8.76
CA PHE A 34 -12.20 13.23 9.74
C PHE A 34 -12.33 14.64 9.16
N GLN A 35 -11.97 14.82 7.89
CA GLN A 35 -12.07 16.09 7.18
C GLN A 35 -13.52 16.55 6.99
N PHE A 36 -14.44 15.67 6.58
CA PHE A 36 -15.84 16.01 6.38
C PHE A 36 -16.60 16.22 7.69
N MET A 37 -16.27 15.45 8.73
CA MET A 37 -16.90 15.58 10.05
C MET A 37 -16.34 16.76 10.87
N GLY A 38 -15.25 17.40 10.41
CA GLY A 38 -14.62 18.53 11.10
C GLY A 38 -14.09 18.18 12.50
N ILE A 39 -13.75 16.91 12.74
CA ILE A 39 -13.29 16.44 14.04
C ILE A 39 -11.84 16.88 14.24
N ILE A 40 -11.61 17.75 15.21
CA ILE A 40 -10.27 18.22 15.57
C ILE A 40 -9.59 17.12 16.37
N TRP A 41 -8.80 16.30 15.69
CA TRP A 41 -7.97 15.25 16.27
C TRP A 41 -6.49 15.49 15.98
N PRO A 42 -5.58 14.99 16.82
CA PRO A 42 -4.16 15.11 16.56
C PRO A 42 -3.81 14.38 15.28
N VAL A 43 -3.09 15.06 14.37
CA VAL A 43 -2.71 14.55 13.04
C VAL A 43 -2.10 13.15 13.12
N PHE A 44 -1.21 12.93 14.08
CA PHE A 44 -0.55 11.64 14.29
C PHE A 44 -1.53 10.49 14.60
N ALA A 45 -2.63 10.75 15.33
CA ALA A 45 -3.63 9.72 15.59
C ALA A 45 -4.45 9.40 14.34
N ILE A 46 -4.78 10.41 13.52
CA ILE A 46 -5.46 10.22 12.24
C ILE A 46 -4.59 9.37 11.32
N MET A 47 -3.29 9.68 11.20
CA MET A 47 -2.35 8.92 10.39
C MET A 47 -2.26 7.47 10.84
N ILE A 48 -2.09 7.19 12.14
CA ILE A 48 -2.04 5.80 12.63
C ILE A 48 -3.33 5.05 12.30
N LEU A 49 -4.49 5.71 12.47
CA LEU A 49 -5.78 5.09 12.17
C LEU A 49 -5.93 4.85 10.66
N ALA A 50 -5.48 5.78 9.84
CA ALA A 50 -5.54 5.72 8.39
C ALA A 50 -4.63 4.60 7.86
N MET A 51 -3.40 4.50 8.38
CA MET A 51 -2.50 3.37 8.12
C MET A 51 -3.12 2.04 8.57
N ALA A 52 -3.70 1.95 9.76
CA ALA A 52 -4.32 0.72 10.24
C ALA A 52 -5.48 0.29 9.32
N ASN A 53 -6.36 1.22 8.95
CA ASN A 53 -7.47 0.96 8.04
C ASN A 53 -6.99 0.61 6.63
N GLY A 54 -5.98 1.31 6.11
CA GLY A 54 -5.35 1.02 4.82
C GLY A 54 -4.72 -0.38 4.76
N LEU A 55 -4.02 -0.78 5.82
CA LEU A 55 -3.50 -2.16 5.93
C LEU A 55 -4.63 -3.19 5.95
N ILE A 56 -5.69 -2.94 6.73
CA ILE A 56 -6.83 -3.86 6.83
C ILE A 56 -7.52 -4.01 5.47
N THR A 57 -7.83 -2.90 4.79
CA THR A 57 -8.51 -2.91 3.48
C THR A 57 -7.63 -3.58 2.42
N SER A 58 -6.32 -3.34 2.44
CA SER A 58 -5.36 -3.98 1.54
C SER A 58 -5.27 -5.49 1.77
N ILE A 59 -5.11 -5.94 3.02
CA ILE A 59 -5.07 -7.37 3.36
C ILE A 59 -6.38 -8.06 2.98
N LEU A 60 -7.53 -7.44 3.21
CA LEU A 60 -8.83 -7.99 2.83
C LEU A 60 -8.95 -8.12 1.31
N LEU A 61 -8.55 -7.09 0.55
CA LEU A 61 -8.59 -7.08 -0.90
C LEU A 61 -7.66 -8.15 -1.49
N GLU A 62 -6.41 -8.20 -1.05
CA GLU A 62 -5.43 -9.21 -1.49
C GLU A 62 -5.88 -10.62 -1.11
N THR A 63 -6.39 -10.82 0.11
CA THR A 63 -6.92 -12.12 0.55
C THR A 63 -8.11 -12.54 -0.30
N PHE A 64 -9.02 -11.63 -0.62
CA PHE A 64 -10.18 -11.91 -1.47
C PHE A 64 -9.74 -12.33 -2.88
N ILE A 65 -8.80 -11.61 -3.49
CA ILE A 65 -8.27 -11.92 -4.83
C ILE A 65 -7.55 -13.29 -4.81
N LEU A 66 -6.66 -13.51 -3.83
CA LEU A 66 -5.89 -14.74 -3.69
C LEU A 66 -6.76 -15.94 -3.33
N SER A 67 -7.86 -15.75 -2.58
CA SER A 67 -8.79 -16.82 -2.21
C SER A 67 -9.45 -17.50 -3.42
N LYS A 68 -9.49 -16.82 -4.58
CA LYS A 68 -9.96 -17.39 -5.85
C LYS A 68 -8.95 -18.31 -6.52
N GLN A 69 -7.68 -18.26 -6.11
CA GLN A 69 -6.58 -19.04 -6.68
C GLN A 69 -6.06 -20.12 -5.71
N MET A 70 -6.25 -19.93 -4.40
CA MET A 70 -5.80 -20.84 -3.35
C MET A 70 -6.75 -20.81 -2.15
N GLY A 71 -6.77 -21.86 -1.33
CA GLY A 71 -7.64 -21.91 -0.15
C GLY A 71 -7.45 -20.72 0.80
N LEU A 72 -8.55 -20.25 1.41
CA LEU A 72 -8.62 -19.04 2.26
C LEU A 72 -7.47 -18.90 3.28
N ARG A 73 -7.11 -19.97 3.98
CA ARG A 73 -6.00 -19.95 4.96
C ARG A 73 -4.65 -19.65 4.32
N ASN A 74 -4.39 -20.18 3.13
CA ASN A 74 -3.15 -19.93 2.40
C ASN A 74 -3.16 -18.53 1.75
N ALA A 75 -4.32 -18.08 1.28
CA ALA A 75 -4.49 -16.72 0.76
C ALA A 75 -4.16 -15.67 1.83
N PHE A 76 -4.72 -15.81 3.03
CA PHE A 76 -4.46 -14.88 4.14
C PHE A 76 -3.00 -14.90 4.59
N LYS A 77 -2.39 -16.08 4.75
CA LYS A 77 -0.96 -16.21 5.05
C LYS A 77 -0.08 -15.59 3.96
N THR A 78 -0.51 -15.67 2.70
CA THR A 78 0.25 -15.10 1.57
C THR A 78 0.11 -13.59 1.53
N ALA A 79 -1.09 -13.03 1.71
CA ALA A 79 -1.34 -11.60 1.76
C ALA A 79 -0.56 -10.94 2.92
N THR A 80 -0.66 -11.51 4.12
CA THR A 80 0.07 -11.02 5.30
C THR A 80 1.58 -11.27 5.22
N GLY A 81 2.03 -12.42 4.73
CA GLY A 81 3.45 -12.78 4.73
C GLY A 81 4.27 -12.22 3.56
N MET A 82 3.67 -11.95 2.40
CA MET A 82 4.41 -11.47 1.23
C MET A 82 4.63 -9.96 1.20
N SER A 83 3.67 -9.20 1.72
CA SER A 83 3.54 -7.78 1.40
C SER A 83 3.52 -6.87 2.62
N PHE A 84 3.46 -7.38 3.86
CA PHE A 84 3.24 -6.50 5.04
C PHE A 84 4.30 -5.40 5.21
N ILE A 85 5.58 -5.72 5.05
CA ILE A 85 6.67 -4.71 5.13
C ILE A 85 6.51 -3.65 4.03
N SER A 86 6.17 -4.08 2.81
CA SER A 86 5.91 -3.21 1.67
C SER A 86 4.68 -2.32 1.89
N MET A 87 3.62 -2.87 2.49
CA MET A 87 2.41 -2.13 2.83
C MET A 87 2.70 -1.04 3.86
N VAL A 88 3.42 -1.37 4.93
CA VAL A 88 3.79 -0.39 5.96
C VAL A 88 4.69 0.70 5.37
N ALA A 89 5.67 0.33 4.54
CA ALA A 89 6.54 1.30 3.86
C ALA A 89 5.76 2.21 2.89
N MET A 90 4.77 1.67 2.17
CA MET A 90 3.88 2.42 1.31
C MET A 90 3.03 3.42 2.10
N GLU A 91 2.32 2.92 3.12
CA GLU A 91 1.45 3.72 3.99
C GLU A 91 2.19 4.85 4.70
N THR A 92 3.37 4.54 5.25
CA THR A 92 4.22 5.57 5.87
C THR A 92 4.63 6.64 4.86
N ALA A 93 5.02 6.25 3.65
CA ALA A 93 5.43 7.19 2.62
C ALA A 93 4.24 8.04 2.13
N MET A 94 3.05 7.46 2.00
CA MET A 94 1.84 8.19 1.62
C MET A 94 1.44 9.22 2.67
N ASN A 95 1.26 8.78 3.92
CA ASN A 95 0.89 9.65 5.03
C ASN A 95 1.95 10.73 5.30
N LEU A 96 3.24 10.40 5.19
CA LEU A 96 4.32 11.40 5.32
C LEU A 96 4.28 12.44 4.19
N THR A 97 4.00 12.01 2.96
CA THR A 97 3.83 12.92 1.82
C THR A 97 2.68 13.88 2.08
N ASP A 98 1.54 13.38 2.57
CA ASP A 98 0.39 14.23 2.88
C ASP A 98 0.74 15.31 3.91
N VAL A 99 1.38 14.93 5.02
CA VAL A 99 1.81 15.87 6.06
C VAL A 99 2.83 16.88 5.57
N ILE A 100 3.79 16.47 4.73
CA ILE A 100 4.81 17.38 4.18
C ILE A 100 4.17 18.44 3.29
N PHE A 101 3.18 18.07 2.46
CA PHE A 101 2.60 18.99 1.47
C PHE A 101 1.42 19.81 2.01
N THR A 102 0.67 19.31 2.98
CA THR A 102 -0.54 19.98 3.51
C THR A 102 -0.36 20.56 4.91
N GLY A 103 0.69 20.15 5.63
CA GLY A 103 0.92 20.51 7.03
C GLY A 103 -0.01 19.79 8.02
N GLY A 104 -0.83 18.85 7.55
CA GLY A 104 -1.78 18.06 8.35
C GLY A 104 -2.16 16.74 7.66
N ALA A 105 -3.22 16.11 8.13
CA ALA A 105 -3.84 14.96 7.47
C ALA A 105 -5.07 15.47 6.70
N VAL A 106 -4.87 15.99 5.49
CA VAL A 106 -5.91 16.67 4.70
C VAL A 106 -5.79 16.26 3.24
N LEU A 107 -6.83 15.62 2.72
CA LEU A 107 -6.84 15.22 1.31
C LEU A 107 -7.04 16.47 0.42
N THR A 108 -5.97 16.84 -0.30
CA THR A 108 -6.02 17.89 -1.33
C THR A 108 -5.87 17.30 -2.72
N TRP A 109 -6.62 17.84 -3.69
CA TRP A 109 -6.71 17.26 -5.03
C TRP A 109 -5.36 17.12 -5.75
N TRP A 110 -4.42 18.05 -5.52
CA TRP A 110 -3.10 18.01 -6.15
C TRP A 110 -2.08 17.12 -5.41
N VAL A 111 -2.25 16.86 -4.11
CA VAL A 111 -1.33 16.00 -3.34
C VAL A 111 -1.65 14.52 -3.56
N ILE A 112 -2.91 14.17 -3.76
CA ILE A 112 -3.35 12.78 -4.03
C ILE A 112 -2.49 12.08 -5.10
N PRO A 113 -2.30 12.62 -6.32
CA PRO A 113 -1.49 11.94 -7.33
C PRO A 113 -0.01 11.81 -6.91
N ILE A 114 0.55 12.79 -6.20
CA ILE A 114 1.94 12.76 -5.71
C ILE A 114 2.10 11.67 -4.66
N MET A 115 1.21 11.65 -3.68
CA MET A 115 1.14 10.65 -2.62
C MET A 115 1.04 9.24 -3.18
N LEU A 116 0.16 9.00 -4.17
CA LEU A 116 0.02 7.69 -4.82
C LEU A 116 1.30 7.27 -5.56
N ILE A 117 1.98 8.20 -6.23
CA ILE A 117 3.24 7.91 -6.91
C ILE A 117 4.33 7.54 -5.90
N VAL A 118 4.45 8.30 -4.80
CA VAL A 118 5.42 8.02 -3.74
C VAL A 118 5.12 6.67 -3.08
N GLY A 119 3.85 6.41 -2.77
CA GLY A 119 3.38 5.13 -2.25
C GLY A 119 3.67 3.96 -3.18
N PHE A 120 3.60 4.15 -4.51
CA PHE A 120 3.94 3.11 -5.47
C PHE A 120 5.45 2.87 -5.59
N VAL A 121 6.25 3.93 -5.70
CA VAL A 121 7.70 3.84 -5.95
C VAL A 121 8.44 3.29 -4.74
N THR A 122 8.00 3.61 -3.52
CA THR A 122 8.68 3.21 -2.27
C THR A 122 8.83 1.69 -2.11
N PRO A 123 7.77 0.86 -2.19
CA PRO A 123 7.86 -0.60 -2.03
C PRO A 123 8.27 -1.36 -3.30
N LEU A 124 8.21 -0.73 -4.49
CA LEU A 124 8.38 -1.42 -5.76
C LEU A 124 9.76 -2.10 -5.92
N PRO A 125 10.91 -1.46 -5.59
CA PRO A 125 12.23 -2.11 -5.65
C PRO A 125 12.34 -3.31 -4.71
N TYR A 126 11.76 -3.20 -3.52
CA TYR A 126 11.73 -4.28 -2.54
C TYR A 126 10.90 -5.47 -3.04
N ASN A 127 9.73 -5.20 -3.62
CA ASN A 127 8.86 -6.22 -4.21
C ASN A 127 9.54 -6.93 -5.40
N TYR A 128 10.28 -6.22 -6.24
CA TYR A 128 11.09 -6.82 -7.30
C TYR A 128 12.18 -7.73 -6.73
N TRP A 129 12.98 -7.22 -5.80
CA TRP A 129 14.08 -7.97 -5.18
C TRP A 129 13.59 -9.26 -4.55
N ARG A 130 12.47 -9.19 -3.83
CA ARG A 130 11.84 -10.34 -3.17
C ARG A 130 11.39 -11.41 -4.18
N LEU A 131 10.82 -11.02 -5.32
CA LEU A 131 10.42 -11.97 -6.38
C LEU A 131 11.62 -12.65 -7.06
N GLN A 132 12.78 -11.98 -7.12
CA GLN A 132 14.02 -12.57 -7.63
C GLN A 132 14.59 -13.60 -6.66
N VAL A 133 14.68 -13.27 -5.37
CA VAL A 133 15.22 -14.16 -4.33
C VAL A 133 14.38 -15.44 -4.19
N LEU A 134 13.07 -15.34 -4.33
CA LEU A 134 12.15 -16.48 -4.23
C LEU A 134 12.16 -17.40 -5.47
N GLY A 135 13.02 -17.14 -6.46
CA GLY A 135 13.12 -17.94 -7.70
C GLY A 135 11.87 -17.91 -8.57
N LYS A 136 10.88 -17.06 -8.25
CA LYS A 136 9.60 -16.99 -8.98
C LYS A 136 9.71 -16.31 -10.34
N SER A 137 10.87 -15.76 -10.68
CA SER A 137 10.95 -14.83 -11.79
C SER A 137 12.34 -14.70 -12.43
N CYS A 138 12.92 -15.83 -12.86
CA CYS A 138 13.80 -15.98 -14.03
C CYS A 138 13.97 -17.49 -14.32
N HIS A 139 13.19 -17.99 -15.30
CA HIS A 139 13.44 -19.21 -16.06
C HIS A 139 13.28 -18.86 -17.54
#